data_AF-A0A2H5N6G8-F1
#
_entry.id   AF-A0A2H5N6G8-F1
#
_cell.length_a   1.000
_cell.length_b   1.000
_cell.length_c   1.000
_cell.angle_alpha   90.00
_cell.angle_beta   90.00
_cell.angle_gamma   90.00
#
_symmetry.space_group_name_H-M   'P 1'
#
loop_
_entity.id
_entity.type
_entity.pdbx_description
1 polymer ?
#
loop_
_entity_poly.entity_id
_entity_poly.type
_entity_poly.pdbx_seq_one_letter_code
_entity_poly.pdbx_strand_id
1 'polypeptide(L)'
;MKTSLVTTLSFLILALTTKPQLGASESEPILDVYGNQVDSSHRYYLVSALWGVKTGGGISADKGKNGQCPTDVIQLSPKDKRGKNLVLLPNDNSIIVGSP
;
A
#
# COMPACT_ATOMS: atom_id res chain seq x y z
N MET A 1 34.55 12.84 41.65
CA MET A 1 33.24 12.16 41.85
C MET A 1 32.02 13.06 41.61
N LYS A 2 32.04 14.36 41.96
CA LYS A 2 30.87 15.25 41.79
C LYS A 2 30.50 15.60 40.33
N THR A 3 31.48 15.72 39.43
CA THR A 3 31.25 16.06 38.01
C THR A 3 30.56 14.95 37.24
N SER A 4 30.82 13.70 37.59
CA SER A 4 30.24 12.52 36.93
C SER A 4 28.74 12.35 37.16
N LEU A 5 28.22 12.84 38.29
CA LEU A 5 26.80 12.75 38.61
C LEU A 5 25.99 13.83 37.89
N VAL A 6 26.59 15.00 37.70
CA VAL A 6 25.96 16.10 36.95
C VAL A 6 25.85 15.74 35.47
N THR A 7 26.90 15.16 34.89
CA THR A 7 26.86 14.74 33.48
C THR A 7 25.85 13.63 33.24
N THR A 8 25.80 12.60 34.08
CA THR A 8 24.82 11.51 33.93
C THR A 8 23.38 12.01 34.10
N LEU A 9 23.14 12.94 35.02
CA LEU A 9 21.82 13.53 35.22
C LEU A 9 21.40 14.39 34.02
N SER A 10 22.30 15.18 33.45
CA SER A 10 22.04 15.96 32.22
C SER A 10 21.68 15.07 31.03
N PHE A 11 22.39 13.95 30.84
CA PHE A 11 22.06 12.98 29.79
C PHE A 11 20.71 12.30 30.02
N LEU A 12 20.39 11.96 31.27
CA LEU A 12 19.10 11.37 31.64
C LEU A 12 17.95 12.34 31.34
N ILE A 13 18.08 13.61 31.73
CA ILE A 13 17.07 14.64 31.46
C ILE A 13 16.90 14.82 29.95
N LEU A 14 17.99 14.87 29.19
CA LEU A 14 17.93 14.99 27.73
C LEU A 14 17.17 13.82 27.09
N ALA A 15 17.45 12.58 27.52
CA ALA A 15 16.75 11.37 27.06
C ALA A 15 15.26 11.32 27.45
N LEU A 16 14.86 11.92 28.59
CA LEU A 16 13.45 12.00 28.99
C LEU A 16 12.71 13.15 28.28
N THR A 17 13.41 14.23 27.89
CA THR A 17 12.80 15.35 27.16
C THR A 17 12.57 15.06 25.68
N THR A 18 13.27 14.09 25.10
CA THR A 18 12.96 13.61 23.76
C THR A 18 11.66 12.81 23.82
N LYS A 19 10.54 13.48 23.48
CA LYS A 19 9.31 12.75 23.13
C LYS A 19 9.69 11.81 21.99
N PRO A 20 9.57 10.48 22.16
CA PRO A 20 9.69 9.61 21.01
C PRO A 20 8.54 10.01 20.10
N GLN A 21 8.85 10.59 18.94
CA GLN A 21 7.95 10.54 17.81
C GLN A 21 7.90 9.06 17.43
N LEU A 22 7.12 8.26 18.18
CA LEU A 22 6.51 7.10 17.59
C LEU A 22 5.76 7.70 16.41
N GLY A 23 6.28 7.46 15.21
CA GLY A 23 5.61 7.86 13.99
C GLY A 23 4.21 7.29 14.08
N ALA A 24 3.24 8.15 14.41
CA ALA A 24 1.91 7.96 13.86
C ALA A 24 2.17 8.05 12.37
N SER A 25 2.36 6.88 11.75
CA SER A 25 2.39 6.78 10.31
C SER A 25 0.97 7.18 9.92
N GLU A 26 0.76 8.47 9.67
CA GLU A 26 -0.40 8.88 8.89
C GLU A 26 -0.31 8.04 7.61
N SER A 27 -1.41 7.36 7.28
CA SER A 27 -1.41 6.46 6.14
C SER A 27 -1.11 7.30 4.89
N GLU A 28 -0.02 7.01 4.20
CA GLU A 28 0.29 7.70 2.95
C GLU A 28 -0.64 7.19 1.83
N PRO A 29 -1.12 8.09 0.96
CA PRO A 29 -2.00 7.70 -0.13
C PRO A 29 -1.29 6.73 -1.07
N ILE A 30 -2.04 5.75 -1.59
CA ILE A 30 -1.52 4.83 -2.60
C ILE A 30 -1.28 5.62 -3.89
N LEU A 31 -0.12 5.41 -4.52
CA LEU A 31 0.23 6.03 -5.79
C LEU A 31 0.09 5.04 -6.96
N ASP A 32 -0.33 5.55 -8.11
CA ASP A 32 -0.33 4.81 -9.36
C ASP A 32 1.07 4.76 -10.02
N VAL A 33 1.18 4.06 -11.16
CA VAL A 33 2.44 3.92 -11.90
C VAL A 33 2.99 5.23 -12.47
N TYR A 34 2.20 6.29 -12.46
CA TYR A 34 2.58 7.64 -12.89
C TYR A 34 2.91 8.56 -11.69
N GLY A 35 2.80 8.05 -10.46
CA GLY A 35 3.03 8.82 -9.23
C GLY A 35 1.84 9.67 -8.79
N ASN A 36 0.66 9.51 -9.39
CA ASN A 36 -0.54 10.20 -8.95
C ASN A 36 -1.23 9.43 -7.82
N GLN A 37 -1.95 10.13 -6.95
CA GLN A 37 -2.77 9.49 -5.94
C GLN A 37 -3.88 8.67 -6.58
N VAL A 38 -4.13 7.49 -6.01
CA VAL A 38 -5.23 6.62 -6.43
C VAL A 38 -6.54 7.17 -5.91
N ASP A 39 -7.50 7.33 -6.81
CA ASP A 39 -8.78 7.99 -6.59
C ASP A 39 -9.95 7.02 -6.88
N SER A 40 -10.89 6.93 -5.95
CA SER A 40 -12.00 5.97 -5.99
C SER A 40 -13.06 6.26 -7.07
N SER A 41 -12.98 7.38 -7.77
CA SER A 41 -13.79 7.67 -8.97
C SER A 41 -13.15 7.13 -10.26
N HIS A 42 -11.89 6.71 -10.21
CA HIS A 42 -11.15 6.22 -11.37
C HIS A 42 -11.11 4.70 -11.45
N ARG A 43 -10.86 4.21 -12.68
CA ARG A 43 -10.70 2.79 -12.98
C ARG A 43 -9.23 2.48 -13.22
N TYR A 44 -8.73 1.48 -12.51
CA TYR A 44 -7.33 1.06 -12.56
C TYR A 44 -7.19 -0.36 -13.08
N TYR A 45 -6.03 -0.67 -13.66
CA TYR A 45 -5.60 -2.04 -13.90
C TYR A 45 -4.59 -2.42 -12.82
N LEU A 46 -4.85 -3.51 -12.11
CA LEU A 46 -3.85 -4.13 -11.24
C LEU A 46 -3.01 -5.07 -12.10
N VAL A 47 -1.73 -4.74 -12.25
CA VAL A 47 -0.76 -5.47 -13.08
C VAL A 47 0.43 -5.86 -12.21
N SER A 48 0.98 -7.05 -12.43
CA SER A 48 2.18 -7.46 -11.70
C SER A 48 3.33 -6.48 -11.90
N ALA A 49 3.94 -6.06 -10.79
CA ALA A 49 5.05 -5.12 -10.81
C ALA A 49 6.39 -5.76 -11.21
N LEU A 50 6.51 -7.10 -11.16
CA LEU A 50 7.75 -7.81 -11.47
C LEU A 50 7.91 -8.02 -12.97
N TRP A 51 9.10 -7.80 -13.53
CA TRP A 51 9.39 -7.99 -14.97
C TRP A 51 10.23 -9.26 -15.20
N GLY A 52 9.81 -10.14 -16.13
CA GLY A 52 10.50 -11.41 -16.41
C GLY A 52 9.70 -12.44 -17.23
N VAL A 53 10.35 -13.55 -17.62
CA VAL A 53 9.78 -14.63 -18.46
C VAL A 53 8.65 -15.44 -17.78
N LYS A 54 8.49 -15.30 -16.47
CA LYS A 54 7.38 -15.85 -15.67
C LYS A 54 6.54 -14.75 -15.00
N THR A 55 6.48 -13.56 -15.58
CA THR A 55 5.62 -12.48 -15.09
C THR A 55 4.19 -12.71 -15.56
N GLY A 56 3.23 -12.70 -14.62
CA GLY A 56 1.82 -12.59 -14.98
C GLY A 56 1.45 -11.14 -15.30
N GLY A 57 0.51 -10.93 -16.22
CA GLY A 57 -0.10 -9.64 -16.51
C GLY A 57 -1.02 -9.16 -15.38
N GLY A 58 -2.15 -8.59 -15.77
CA GLY A 58 -3.14 -8.05 -14.86
C GLY A 58 -4.20 -9.04 -14.40
N ILE A 59 -5.11 -8.54 -13.59
CA ILE A 59 -6.14 -9.33 -12.92
C ILE A 59 -7.43 -9.36 -13.74
N SER A 60 -8.11 -10.51 -13.76
CA SER A 60 -9.45 -10.64 -14.37
C SER A 60 -10.32 -11.60 -13.55
N ALA A 61 -11.63 -11.51 -13.77
CA ALA A 61 -12.56 -12.54 -13.30
C ALA A 61 -12.51 -13.74 -14.25
N ASP A 62 -12.57 -14.95 -13.69
CA ASP A 62 -12.64 -16.21 -14.41
C ASP A 62 -13.65 -17.16 -13.76
N LYS A 63 -14.05 -18.19 -14.51
CA LYS A 63 -15.00 -19.21 -14.05
C LYS A 63 -14.49 -19.88 -12.79
N GLY A 64 -15.38 -19.99 -11.80
CA GLY A 64 -15.11 -20.79 -10.61
C GLY A 64 -14.96 -22.27 -10.95
N LYS A 65 -14.28 -23.01 -10.07
CA LYS A 65 -14.00 -24.45 -10.24
C LYS A 65 -15.21 -25.30 -10.65
N ASN A 66 -16.42 -24.91 -10.22
CA ASN A 66 -17.64 -25.70 -10.39
C ASN A 66 -18.78 -24.95 -11.11
N GLY A 67 -18.52 -23.83 -11.80
CA GLY A 67 -19.60 -22.94 -12.26
C GLY A 67 -19.38 -22.28 -13.63
N GLN A 68 -20.49 -21.86 -14.23
CA GLN A 68 -20.49 -21.08 -15.48
C GLN A 68 -20.22 -19.59 -15.24
N CYS A 69 -20.56 -19.10 -14.04
CA CYS A 69 -20.36 -17.70 -13.63
C CYS A 69 -18.93 -17.46 -13.15
N PRO A 70 -18.34 -16.29 -13.45
CA PRO A 70 -17.02 -15.96 -12.96
C PRO A 70 -17.07 -15.60 -11.48
N THR A 71 -16.61 -16.50 -10.62
CA THR A 71 -16.51 -16.30 -9.16
C THR A 71 -15.08 -16.12 -8.68
N ASP A 72 -14.11 -16.48 -9.52
CA ASP A 72 -12.71 -16.53 -9.15
C ASP A 72 -11.98 -15.33 -9.78
N VAL A 73 -10.98 -14.82 -9.05
CA VAL A 73 -10.12 -13.74 -9.52
C VAL A 73 -8.76 -14.34 -9.84
N ILE A 74 -8.32 -14.18 -11.09
CA ILE A 74 -7.08 -14.77 -11.59
C ILE A 74 -6.10 -13.68 -12.04
N GLN A 75 -4.81 -14.00 -11.98
CA GLN A 75 -3.76 -13.25 -12.65
C GLN A 75 -3.51 -13.84 -14.03
N LEU A 76 -3.55 -13.01 -15.08
CA LEU A 76 -3.35 -13.46 -16.46
C LEU A 76 -1.87 -13.80 -16.73
N SER A 77 -1.58 -14.77 -17.60
CA SER A 77 -0.20 -15.21 -17.84
C SER A 77 0.55 -14.52 -18.99
N PRO A 78 -0.06 -13.78 -19.94
CA PRO A 78 0.73 -12.86 -20.76
C PRO A 78 0.88 -11.52 -20.03
N LYS A 79 2.11 -11.06 -19.83
CA LYS A 79 2.45 -9.76 -19.19
C LYS A 79 1.75 -8.56 -19.86
N ASP A 80 1.49 -8.64 -21.17
CA ASP A 80 0.89 -7.54 -21.94
C ASP A 80 -0.64 -7.48 -21.78
N LYS A 81 -1.26 -8.47 -21.13
CA LYS A 81 -2.68 -8.48 -20.84
C LYS A 81 -2.93 -7.76 -19.53
N ARG A 82 -3.61 -6.61 -19.57
CA ARG A 82 -3.97 -5.82 -18.38
C ARG A 82 -5.18 -6.37 -17.62
N GLY A 83 -5.96 -7.26 -18.21
CA GLY A 83 -7.15 -7.84 -17.59
C GLY A 83 -8.34 -6.88 -17.56
N LYS A 84 -9.12 -6.93 -16.48
CA LYS A 84 -10.29 -6.08 -16.26
C LYS A 84 -9.90 -4.89 -15.38
N ASN A 85 -10.43 -3.72 -15.72
CA ASN A 85 -10.29 -2.56 -14.83
C ASN A 85 -11.24 -2.68 -13.64
N LEU A 86 -10.84 -2.07 -12.53
CA LEU A 86 -11.54 -2.09 -11.26
C LEU A 86 -11.49 -0.72 -10.59
N VAL A 87 -12.46 -0.49 -9.71
CA VAL A 87 -12.53 0.68 -8.85
C VAL A 87 -12.12 0.24 -7.44
N LEU A 88 -11.28 1.03 -6.79
CA LEU A 88 -10.85 0.78 -5.42
C LEU A 88 -11.70 1.65 -4.50
N LEU A 89 -12.52 1.02 -3.66
CA LEU A 89 -13.44 1.70 -2.76
C LEU A 89 -12.95 1.52 -1.31
N PRO A 90 -12.45 2.60 -0.68
CA PRO A 90 -12.11 2.60 0.73
C PRO A 90 -13.33 2.37 1.61
N ASN A 91 -13.14 1.72 2.77
CA ASN A 91 -14.23 1.43 3.71
C ASN A 91 -14.74 2.69 4.45
N ASP A 92 -13.92 3.74 4.51
CA ASP A 92 -14.28 5.05 5.07
C ASP A 92 -14.93 5.99 4.04
N ASN A 93 -15.20 5.49 2.82
CA ASN A 93 -15.75 6.24 1.70
C ASN A 93 -14.89 7.44 1.26
N SER A 94 -13.60 7.45 1.59
CA SER A 94 -12.66 8.45 1.09
C SER A 94 -12.54 8.43 -0.43
N ILE A 95 -12.27 9.60 -1.01
CA ILE A 95 -11.99 9.72 -2.44
C ILE A 95 -10.58 9.21 -2.75
N ILE A 96 -9.62 9.51 -1.87
CA ILE A 96 -8.22 9.12 -2.04
C ILE A 96 -7.96 7.82 -1.28
N VAL A 97 -7.53 6.80 -2.02
CA VAL A 97 -7.30 5.47 -1.45
C VAL A 97 -6.01 5.47 -0.63
N GLY A 98 -6.10 5.03 0.63
CA GLY A 98 -4.95 4.94 1.55
C GLY A 98 -4.63 6.23 2.29
N SER A 99 -5.43 7.29 2.13
CA SER A 99 -5.44 8.44 3.04
C SER A 99 -6.21 8.08 4.32
N PRO A 100 -5.84 8.60 5.51
CA PRO A 100 -6.71 8.59 6.68
C PRO A 100 -7.98 9.43 6.47
#